data_AF-A0A9E3IV44-F1
#
_entry.id   AF-A0A9E3IV44-F1
#
_cell.length_a   1.000
_cell.length_b   1.000
_cell.length_c   1.000
_cell.angle_alpha   90.00
_cell.angle_beta   90.00
_cell.angle_gamma   90.00
#
_symmetry.space_group_name_H-M   'P 1'
#
loop_
_entity.id
_entity.type
_entity.pdbx_description
1 polymer ?
#
loop_
_entity_poly.entity_id
_entity_poly.type
_entity_poly.pdbx_seq_one_letter_code
_entity_poly.pdbx_strand_id
1 'polypeptide(L)'
;MLELAVIVLRLAQLAGAMILFGAPLFLAYALPREGPACGAQTPWARPLLGWTAAGLLAASLAGLLAQTSVLAGSIREGMQPASLSAVVTTMAMGPSSLVRATAAALALATVLAARPSLSAFRICSALGAAACASFAWMGHGAATEGPGRLLHLIADIVHALAAAGWIGALVVFFALLRRPPDDPPWRGALHQALHGFAGVGSGLVAVLVASGLVNSWFLVGPQRISGLWTTPYGQLLSLKLLLFAGMLGLAAANRFRLTPTLKAALDHGQPAGPALAALRRSLVLETTLAFAVLGLVAWLGTLAPVAE
;
A
#
# COMPACT_ATOMS: atom_id res chain seq x y z
N MET A 1 22.58 11.91 -6.19
CA MET A 1 21.59 11.56 -7.24
C MET A 1 21.10 10.12 -7.12
N LEU A 2 21.98 9.13 -6.96
CA LEU A 2 21.57 7.72 -6.85
C LEU A 2 20.71 7.42 -5.61
N GLU A 3 21.00 8.01 -4.45
CA GLU A 3 20.22 7.80 -3.23
C GLU A 3 18.76 8.25 -3.37
N LEU A 4 18.53 9.45 -3.94
CA LEU A 4 17.18 9.94 -4.23
C LEU A 4 16.47 9.01 -5.22
N ALA A 5 17.18 8.49 -6.23
CA ALA A 5 16.61 7.53 -7.17
C ALA A 5 16.19 6.23 -6.47
N VAL A 6 16.98 5.73 -5.51
CA VAL A 6 16.62 4.56 -4.69
C VAL A 6 15.36 4.81 -3.87
N ILE A 7 15.24 5.99 -3.23
CA ILE A 7 14.04 6.35 -2.46
C ILE A 7 12.80 6.40 -3.36
N VAL A 8 12.88 7.07 -4.52
CA VAL A 8 11.76 7.19 -5.47
C VAL A 8 11.37 5.82 -6.03
N LEU A 9 12.34 4.98 -6.41
CA LEU A 9 12.07 3.63 -6.89
C LEU A 9 11.43 2.77 -5.80
N ARG A 10 11.88 2.88 -4.55
CA ARG A 10 11.28 2.17 -3.43
C ARG A 10 9.84 2.62 -3.18
N LEU A 11 9.56 3.92 -3.25
CA LEU A 11 8.20 4.45 -3.17
C LEU A 11 7.32 3.86 -4.28
N ALA A 12 7.82 3.83 -5.53
CA ALA A 12 7.10 3.26 -6.66
C ALA A 12 6.84 1.75 -6.48
N GLN A 13 7.80 0.99 -5.96
CA GLN A 13 7.62 -0.43 -5.67
C GLN A 13 6.60 -0.64 -4.53
N LEU A 14 6.67 0.14 -3.45
CA LEU A 14 5.73 0.05 -2.32
C LEU A 14 4.31 0.37 -2.78
N ALA A 15 4.12 1.53 -3.43
CA ALA A 15 2.82 1.93 -3.96
C ALA A 15 2.28 0.89 -4.95
N GLY A 16 3.11 0.43 -5.89
CA GLY A 16 2.75 -0.58 -6.88
C GLY A 16 2.28 -1.89 -6.23
N ALA A 17 3.06 -2.44 -5.29
CA ALA A 17 2.71 -3.67 -4.59
C ALA A 17 1.43 -3.53 -3.76
N MET A 18 1.28 -2.40 -3.05
CA MET A 18 0.13 -2.16 -2.18
C MET A 18 -1.17 -1.99 -2.97
N ILE A 19 -1.12 -1.26 -4.09
CA ILE A 19 -2.27 -1.10 -4.99
C ILE A 19 -2.60 -2.44 -5.65
N LEU A 20 -1.59 -3.19 -6.10
CA LEU A 20 -1.77 -4.50 -6.73
C LEU A 20 -2.37 -5.54 -5.76
N PHE A 21 -2.09 -5.42 -4.46
CA PHE A 21 -2.75 -6.22 -3.43
C PHE A 21 -4.17 -5.75 -3.16
N GLY A 22 -4.31 -4.50 -2.71
CA GLY A 22 -5.52 -4.03 -2.05
C GLY A 22 -6.64 -3.63 -3.00
N ALA A 23 -6.33 -3.04 -4.15
CA ALA A 23 -7.36 -2.60 -5.09
C ALA A 23 -8.16 -3.78 -5.67
N PRO A 24 -7.53 -4.85 -6.21
CA PRO A 24 -8.31 -5.99 -6.70
C PRO A 24 -8.96 -6.78 -5.54
N LEU A 25 -8.37 -6.81 -4.35
CA LEU A 25 -9.04 -7.38 -3.17
C LEU A 25 -10.36 -6.66 -2.90
N PHE A 26 -10.32 -5.33 -2.85
CA PHE A 26 -11.49 -4.49 -2.63
C PHE A 26 -12.54 -4.66 -3.73
N LEU A 27 -12.12 -4.66 -5.00
CA LEU A 27 -13.01 -4.94 -6.14
C LEU A 27 -13.68 -6.33 -6.03
N ALA A 28 -12.98 -7.32 -5.48
CA ALA A 28 -13.48 -8.69 -5.35
C ALA A 28 -14.50 -8.89 -4.21
N TYR A 29 -14.37 -8.17 -3.10
CA TYR A 29 -15.24 -8.35 -1.93
C TYR A 29 -16.29 -7.25 -1.73
N ALA A 30 -15.98 -5.99 -2.10
CA ALA A 30 -16.78 -4.83 -1.71
C ALA A 30 -17.77 -4.37 -2.77
N LEU A 31 -17.52 -4.68 -4.05
CA LEU A 31 -18.42 -4.33 -5.15
C LEU A 31 -19.35 -5.50 -5.53
N PRO A 32 -20.55 -5.22 -6.06
CA PRO A 32 -21.46 -6.25 -6.56
C PRO A 32 -20.79 -7.17 -7.60
N ARG A 33 -21.21 -8.43 -7.64
CA ARG A 33 -20.72 -9.41 -8.63
C ARG A 33 -21.32 -9.20 -10.01
N GLU A 34 -22.52 -8.62 -10.06
CA GLU A 34 -23.31 -8.42 -11.27
C GLU A 34 -23.95 -7.03 -11.27
N GLY A 35 -24.44 -6.61 -12.42
CA GLY A 35 -25.08 -5.31 -12.61
C GLY A 35 -24.12 -4.14 -12.88
N PRO A 36 -24.66 -2.92 -13.04
CA PRO A 36 -23.93 -1.76 -13.57
C PRO A 36 -22.81 -1.22 -12.66
N ALA A 37 -22.84 -1.60 -11.38
CA ALA A 37 -21.79 -1.27 -10.41
C ALA A 37 -20.77 -2.40 -10.18
N CYS A 38 -20.84 -3.48 -10.97
CA CYS A 38 -19.92 -4.61 -10.86
C CYS A 38 -18.48 -4.18 -11.15
N GLY A 39 -17.56 -4.53 -10.24
CA GLY A 39 -16.14 -4.19 -10.36
C GLY A 39 -15.51 -4.69 -11.67
N ALA A 40 -15.90 -5.87 -12.14
CA ALA A 40 -15.42 -6.44 -13.41
C ALA A 40 -15.95 -5.70 -14.66
N GLN A 41 -17.07 -4.99 -14.54
CA GLN A 41 -17.64 -4.19 -15.63
C GLN A 41 -17.13 -2.75 -15.62
N THR A 42 -16.35 -2.35 -14.62
CA THR A 42 -15.78 -1.00 -14.57
C THR A 42 -14.64 -0.85 -15.59
N PRO A 43 -14.67 0.19 -16.45
CA PRO A 43 -13.68 0.34 -17.53
C PRO A 43 -12.27 0.68 -17.03
N TRP A 44 -12.16 1.19 -15.78
CA TRP A 44 -10.90 1.63 -15.21
C TRP A 44 -10.14 0.55 -14.43
N ALA A 45 -10.78 -0.58 -14.07
CA ALA A 45 -10.13 -1.63 -13.28
C ALA A 45 -8.97 -2.30 -14.04
N ARG A 46 -9.19 -2.69 -15.30
CA ARG A 46 -8.15 -3.30 -16.15
C ARG A 46 -6.94 -2.38 -16.35
N PRO A 47 -7.08 -1.12 -16.79
CA PRO A 47 -5.92 -0.24 -16.96
C PRO A 47 -5.24 0.08 -15.62
N LEU A 48 -5.98 0.24 -14.51
CA LEU A 48 -5.38 0.43 -13.18
C LEU A 48 -4.44 -0.72 -12.83
N LEU A 49 -4.92 -1.96 -12.92
CA LEU A 49 -4.12 -3.15 -12.57
C LEU A 49 -2.96 -3.34 -13.55
N GLY A 50 -3.19 -3.12 -14.85
CA GLY A 50 -2.16 -3.24 -15.87
C GLY A 50 -1.00 -2.26 -15.67
N TRP A 51 -1.32 -0.97 -15.48
CA TRP A 51 -0.31 0.06 -15.22
C TRP A 51 0.40 -0.14 -13.88
N THR A 52 -0.32 -0.56 -12.85
CA THR A 52 0.26 -0.86 -11.54
C THR A 52 1.23 -2.04 -11.62
N ALA A 53 0.85 -3.12 -12.29
CA ALA A 53 1.70 -4.29 -12.47
C ALA A 53 2.94 -3.98 -13.33
N ALA A 54 2.76 -3.27 -14.44
CA ALA A 54 3.87 -2.85 -15.31
C ALA A 54 4.83 -1.88 -14.58
N GLY A 55 4.28 -0.90 -13.85
CA GLY A 55 5.05 0.04 -13.04
C GLY A 55 5.82 -0.65 -11.92
N LEU A 56 5.19 -1.59 -11.21
CA LEU A 56 5.85 -2.38 -10.17
C LEU A 56 6.98 -3.25 -10.74
N LEU A 57 6.77 -3.88 -11.91
CA LEU A 57 7.80 -4.65 -12.59
C LEU A 57 8.99 -3.77 -12.96
N ALA A 58 8.74 -2.65 -13.65
CA ALA A 58 9.77 -1.70 -14.03
C ALA A 58 10.54 -1.14 -12.81
N ALA A 59 9.81 -0.73 -11.77
CA ALA A 59 10.40 -0.23 -10.53
C ALA A 59 11.20 -1.29 -9.78
N SER A 60 10.77 -2.56 -9.82
CA SER A 60 11.49 -3.69 -9.20
C SER A 60 12.83 -3.94 -9.89
N LEU A 61 12.85 -3.98 -11.23
CA LEU A 61 14.06 -4.16 -12.02
C LEU A 61 15.01 -2.96 -11.89
N ALA A 62 14.48 -1.74 -12.07
CA ALA A 62 15.28 -0.52 -11.93
C ALA A 62 15.80 -0.35 -10.50
N GLY A 63 15.01 -0.70 -9.48
CA GLY A 63 15.43 -0.64 -8.08
C GLY A 63 16.52 -1.64 -7.72
N LEU A 64 16.51 -2.83 -8.32
CA LEU A 64 17.62 -3.79 -8.18
C LEU A 64 18.89 -3.22 -8.81
N LEU A 65 18.82 -2.74 -10.05
CA LEU A 65 19.95 -2.13 -10.74
C LEU A 65 20.52 -0.92 -9.97
N ALA A 66 19.64 -0.03 -9.49
CA ALA A 66 20.04 1.16 -8.76
C ALA A 66 20.76 0.81 -7.45
N GLN A 67 20.23 -0.13 -6.67
CA GLN A 67 20.86 -0.57 -5.43
C GLN A 67 22.19 -1.30 -5.67
N THR A 68 22.25 -2.19 -6.68
CA THR A 68 23.51 -2.82 -7.08
C THR A 68 24.54 -1.79 -7.51
N SER A 69 24.12 -0.72 -8.21
CA SER A 69 25.00 0.38 -8.61
C SER A 69 25.51 1.21 -7.43
N VAL A 70 24.69 1.41 -6.40
CA VAL A 70 25.11 2.07 -5.16
C VAL A 70 26.15 1.22 -4.43
N LEU A 71 25.91 -0.09 -4.31
CA LEU A 71 26.84 -1.03 -3.66
C LEU A 71 28.15 -1.18 -4.43
N ALA A 72 28.08 -1.18 -5.77
CA ALA A 72 29.24 -1.32 -6.64
C ALA A 72 30.04 -0.01 -6.79
N GLY A 73 29.53 1.13 -6.33
CA GLY A 73 30.19 2.44 -6.42
C GLY A 73 29.91 3.22 -7.70
N SER A 74 29.43 2.57 -8.77
CA SER A 74 29.02 3.24 -10.00
C SER A 74 27.94 2.48 -10.77
N ILE A 75 27.21 3.17 -11.66
CA ILE A 75 26.23 2.55 -12.57
C ILE A 75 26.91 1.53 -13.48
N ARG A 76 28.10 1.85 -14.00
CA ARG A 76 28.85 0.97 -14.90
C ARG A 76 29.20 -0.34 -14.22
N GLU A 77 29.67 -0.30 -12.97
CA GLU A 77 30.02 -1.50 -12.21
C GLU A 77 28.76 -2.25 -11.76
N GLY A 78 27.69 -1.54 -11.40
CA GLY A 78 26.42 -2.15 -11.00
C GLY A 78 25.73 -2.94 -12.11
N MET A 79 25.93 -2.55 -13.38
CA MET A 79 25.40 -3.26 -14.54
C MET A 79 26.23 -4.48 -14.96
N GLN A 80 27.38 -4.73 -14.33
CA GLN A 80 28.19 -5.90 -14.64
C GLN A 80 27.47 -7.18 -14.19
N PRO A 81 27.50 -8.26 -15.01
CA PRO A 81 26.87 -9.53 -14.64
C PRO A 81 27.37 -10.11 -13.31
N ALA A 82 28.65 -9.90 -12.98
CA ALA A 82 29.23 -10.32 -11.71
C ALA A 82 28.58 -9.61 -10.51
N SER A 83 28.42 -8.28 -10.58
CA SER A 83 27.77 -7.48 -9.53
C SER A 83 26.31 -7.87 -9.35
N LEU A 84 25.58 -8.06 -10.44
CA LEU A 84 24.18 -8.48 -10.39
C LEU A 84 24.03 -9.89 -9.83
N SER A 85 24.88 -10.82 -10.27
CA SER A 85 24.91 -12.19 -9.74
C SER A 85 25.20 -12.21 -8.25
N ALA A 86 26.20 -11.43 -7.80
CA ALA A 86 26.52 -11.31 -6.38
C ALA A 86 25.33 -10.82 -5.57
N VAL A 87 24.71 -9.68 -5.94
CA VAL A 87 23.53 -9.16 -5.22
C VAL A 87 22.36 -10.14 -5.23
N VAL A 88 22.11 -10.82 -6.36
CA VAL A 88 21.01 -11.78 -6.49
C VAL A 88 21.21 -13.03 -5.64
N THR A 89 22.45 -13.51 -5.50
CA THR A 89 22.76 -14.81 -4.88
C THR A 89 23.22 -14.71 -3.44
N THR A 90 23.88 -13.61 -3.06
CA THR A 90 24.51 -13.49 -1.73
C THR A 90 23.80 -12.50 -0.81
N MET A 91 22.87 -11.69 -1.31
CA MET A 91 22.18 -10.68 -0.51
C MET A 91 20.67 -10.91 -0.46
N ALA A 92 20.05 -10.68 0.70
CA ALA A 92 18.60 -10.83 0.88
C ALA A 92 17.78 -9.94 -0.07
N MET A 93 18.33 -8.81 -0.50
CA MET A 93 17.65 -7.90 -1.45
C MET A 93 17.47 -8.50 -2.85
N GLY A 94 18.31 -9.46 -3.23
CA GLY A 94 18.25 -10.14 -4.52
C GLY A 94 16.98 -10.98 -4.68
N PRO A 95 16.79 -12.03 -3.87
CA PRO A 95 15.58 -12.84 -3.88
C PRO A 95 14.30 -12.03 -3.64
N SER A 96 14.34 -11.04 -2.75
CA SER A 96 13.22 -10.12 -2.50
C SER A 96 12.78 -9.39 -3.78
N SER A 97 13.74 -8.82 -4.52
CA SER A 97 13.46 -8.10 -5.76
C SER A 97 12.97 -9.02 -6.88
N LEU A 98 13.51 -10.24 -6.98
CA LEU A 98 13.07 -11.25 -7.95
C LEU A 98 11.65 -11.72 -7.69
N VAL A 99 11.26 -11.93 -6.43
CA VAL A 99 9.89 -12.29 -6.08
C VAL A 99 8.91 -11.17 -6.44
N ARG A 100 9.24 -9.90 -6.16
CA ARG A 100 8.41 -8.76 -6.59
C ARG A 100 8.27 -8.69 -8.10
N ALA A 101 9.39 -8.77 -8.83
CA ALA A 101 9.38 -8.69 -10.29
C ALA A 101 8.57 -9.85 -10.90
N THR A 102 8.76 -11.07 -10.40
CA THR A 102 8.00 -12.24 -10.87
C THR A 102 6.52 -12.10 -10.57
N ALA A 103 6.15 -11.68 -9.36
CA ALA A 103 4.76 -11.46 -8.99
C ALA A 103 4.09 -10.38 -9.86
N ALA A 104 4.81 -9.28 -10.14
CA ALA A 104 4.34 -8.21 -11.00
C ALA A 104 4.19 -8.66 -12.47
N ALA A 105 5.14 -9.44 -12.99
CA ALA A 105 5.07 -10.00 -14.34
C ALA A 105 3.89 -10.97 -14.51
N LEU A 106 3.66 -11.86 -13.54
CA LEU A 106 2.52 -12.78 -13.54
C LEU A 106 1.19 -12.04 -13.43
N ALA A 107 1.14 -10.96 -12.65
CA ALA A 107 -0.06 -10.14 -12.53
C ALA A 107 -0.34 -9.39 -13.84
N LEU A 108 0.70 -8.83 -14.48
CA LEU A 108 0.58 -8.20 -15.79
C LEU A 108 0.11 -9.21 -16.85
N ALA A 109 0.69 -10.40 -16.89
CA ALA A 109 0.27 -11.48 -17.78
C ALA A 109 -1.21 -11.85 -17.55
N THR A 110 -1.65 -11.94 -16.29
CA THR A 110 -3.05 -12.21 -15.93
C THR A 110 -3.99 -11.12 -16.47
N VAL A 111 -3.63 -9.84 -16.29
CA VAL A 111 -4.42 -8.70 -16.77
C VAL A 111 -4.48 -8.65 -18.31
N LEU A 112 -3.40 -9.01 -18.98
CA LEU A 112 -3.35 -9.03 -20.45
C LEU A 112 -4.16 -10.20 -21.03
N ALA A 113 -3.99 -11.41 -20.47
CA ALA A 113 -4.59 -12.65 -20.98
C ALA A 113 -6.08 -12.80 -20.64
N ALA A 114 -6.54 -12.31 -19.48
CA ALA A 114 -7.91 -12.50 -19.03
C ALA A 114 -8.70 -11.19 -19.01
N ARG A 115 -10.02 -11.28 -19.22
CA ARG A 115 -10.93 -10.17 -18.92
C ARG A 115 -11.05 -9.98 -17.40
N PRO A 116 -11.35 -8.76 -16.92
CA PRO A 116 -11.64 -8.54 -15.50
C PRO A 116 -12.70 -9.53 -15.00
N SER A 117 -12.37 -10.23 -13.92
CA SER A 117 -13.21 -11.26 -13.31
C SER A 117 -12.80 -11.43 -11.85
N LEU A 118 -13.67 -12.06 -11.06
CA LEU A 118 -13.37 -12.34 -9.65
C LEU A 118 -12.08 -13.18 -9.49
N SER A 119 -11.87 -14.16 -10.37
CA SER A 119 -10.66 -14.98 -10.38
C SER A 119 -9.42 -14.15 -10.70
N ALA A 120 -9.47 -13.29 -11.73
CA ALA A 120 -8.35 -12.42 -12.07
C ALA A 120 -8.01 -11.46 -10.92
N PHE A 121 -9.02 -10.90 -10.23
CA PHE A 121 -8.80 -10.04 -9.07
C PHE A 121 -8.16 -10.80 -7.90
N ARG A 122 -8.62 -12.03 -7.59
CA ARG A 122 -8.02 -12.86 -6.55
C ARG A 122 -6.56 -13.21 -6.86
N ILE A 123 -6.26 -13.57 -8.11
CA ILE A 123 -4.89 -13.86 -8.56
C ILE A 123 -4.01 -12.62 -8.41
N CYS A 124 -4.44 -11.47 -8.94
CA CYS A 124 -3.68 -10.22 -8.82
C CYS A 124 -3.45 -9.83 -7.36
N SER A 125 -4.47 -9.98 -6.50
CA SER A 125 -4.35 -9.70 -5.08
C SER A 125 -3.35 -10.63 -4.39
N ALA A 126 -3.39 -11.94 -4.66
CA ALA A 126 -2.43 -12.89 -4.11
C ALA A 126 -0.99 -12.58 -4.54
N LEU A 127 -0.78 -12.20 -5.80
CA LEU A 127 0.53 -11.78 -6.30
C LEU A 127 0.99 -10.46 -5.67
N GLY A 128 0.08 -9.49 -5.51
CA GLY A 128 0.33 -8.26 -4.77
C GLY A 128 0.69 -8.51 -3.31
N ALA A 129 0.06 -9.49 -2.66
CA ALA A 129 0.38 -9.91 -1.29
C ALA A 129 1.81 -10.46 -1.21
N ALA A 130 2.20 -11.34 -2.13
CA ALA A 130 3.56 -11.86 -2.22
C ALA A 130 4.58 -10.74 -2.45
N ALA A 131 4.26 -9.78 -3.33
CA ALA A 131 5.10 -8.60 -3.55
C ALA A 131 5.22 -7.73 -2.27
N CYS A 132 4.13 -7.51 -1.53
CA CYS A 132 4.19 -6.79 -0.25
C CYS A 132 5.03 -7.52 0.79
N ALA A 133 4.82 -8.83 0.96
CA ALA A 133 5.52 -9.65 1.94
C ALA A 133 7.04 -9.69 1.68
N SER A 134 7.45 -9.68 0.41
CA SER A 134 8.87 -9.71 0.04
C SER A 134 9.68 -8.53 0.60
N PHE A 135 9.05 -7.37 0.89
CA PHE A 135 9.76 -6.23 1.48
C PHE A 135 10.25 -6.50 2.89
N ALA A 136 9.58 -7.38 3.64
CA ALA A 136 9.96 -7.71 5.01
C ALA A 136 11.31 -8.45 5.06
N TRP A 137 11.73 -9.11 3.97
CA TRP A 137 13.04 -9.75 3.86
C TRP A 137 14.21 -8.76 3.76
N MET A 138 13.94 -7.55 3.28
CA MET A 138 14.89 -6.43 3.28
C MET A 138 14.71 -5.50 4.49
N GLY A 139 13.66 -5.72 5.28
CA GLY A 139 13.33 -4.91 6.44
C GLY A 139 14.07 -5.37 7.70
N HIS A 140 14.04 -4.51 8.72
CA HIS A 140 14.64 -4.80 10.01
C HIS A 140 14.06 -6.06 10.69
N GLY A 141 12.83 -6.48 10.36
CA GLY A 141 12.27 -7.76 10.80
C GLY A 141 13.10 -8.97 10.38
N ALA A 142 13.68 -8.98 9.18
CA ALA A 142 14.58 -10.03 8.73
C ALA A 142 16.00 -9.89 9.30
N ALA A 143 16.42 -8.66 9.61
CA ALA A 143 17.71 -8.37 10.26
C ALA A 143 17.70 -8.61 11.79
N THR A 144 16.53 -8.81 12.39
CA THR A 144 16.40 -9.07 13.83
C THR A 144 17.01 -10.41 14.20
N GLU A 145 17.97 -10.41 15.13
CA GLU A 145 18.57 -11.63 15.65
C GLU A 145 17.84 -12.16 16.89
N GLY A 146 17.98 -13.46 17.16
CA GLY A 146 17.42 -14.10 18.36
C GLY A 146 15.95 -14.54 18.26
N PRO A 147 15.34 -14.96 19.38
CA PRO A 147 14.03 -15.63 19.41
C PRO A 147 12.86 -14.75 18.95
N GLY A 148 13.02 -13.42 18.94
CA GLY A 148 11.99 -12.46 18.49
C GLY A 148 11.88 -12.29 16.97
N ARG A 149 12.82 -12.84 16.18
CA ARG A 149 12.91 -12.62 14.73
C ARG A 149 11.62 -12.96 13.98
N LEU A 150 11.05 -14.13 14.22
CA LEU A 150 9.85 -14.57 13.50
C LEU A 150 8.64 -13.68 13.83
N LEU A 151 8.51 -13.26 15.08
CA LEU A 151 7.46 -12.34 15.51
C LEU A 151 7.57 -10.99 14.79
N HIS A 152 8.77 -10.41 14.75
CA HIS A 152 9.00 -9.13 14.08
C HIS A 152 8.76 -9.25 12.57
N LEU A 153 9.25 -10.31 11.92
CA LEU A 153 9.02 -10.56 10.50
C LEU A 153 7.53 -10.70 10.15
N ILE A 154 6.78 -11.48 10.95
CA ILE A 154 5.33 -11.63 10.75
C ILE A 154 4.62 -10.30 10.98
N ALA A 155 4.98 -9.56 12.02
CA ALA A 155 4.42 -8.24 12.28
C ALA A 155 4.67 -7.27 11.10
N ASP A 156 5.87 -7.25 10.53
CA ASP A 156 6.20 -6.46 9.34
C ASP A 156 5.34 -6.82 8.13
N ILE A 157 5.19 -8.12 7.84
CA ILE A 157 4.36 -8.59 6.71
C ILE A 157 2.89 -8.22 6.94
N VAL A 158 2.36 -8.50 8.13
CA VAL A 158 0.97 -8.23 8.48
C VAL A 158 0.69 -6.72 8.47
N HIS A 159 1.61 -5.90 8.96
CA HIS A 159 1.51 -4.44 8.91
C HIS A 159 1.44 -3.95 7.46
N ALA A 160 2.35 -4.44 6.60
CA ALA A 160 2.41 -4.07 5.20
C ALA A 160 1.13 -4.47 4.45
N LEU A 161 0.61 -5.68 4.68
CA LEU A 161 -0.63 -6.14 4.06
C LEU A 161 -1.85 -5.36 4.55
N ALA A 162 -1.91 -5.02 5.84
CA ALA A 162 -3.00 -4.20 6.37
C ALA A 162 -2.99 -2.78 5.78
N ALA A 163 -1.81 -2.17 5.67
CA ALA A 163 -1.63 -0.87 5.00
C ALA A 163 -2.03 -0.95 3.52
N ALA A 164 -1.62 -2.03 2.83
CA ALA A 164 -1.94 -2.27 1.44
C ALA A 164 -3.45 -2.41 1.20
N GLY A 165 -4.16 -3.11 2.10
CA GLY A 165 -5.62 -3.23 2.05
C GLY A 165 -6.31 -1.87 2.16
N TRP A 166 -5.84 -0.99 3.05
CA TRP A 166 -6.40 0.35 3.20
C TRP A 166 -6.09 1.23 1.98
N ILE A 167 -4.83 1.27 1.53
CA ILE A 167 -4.42 2.07 0.36
C ILE A 167 -5.16 1.62 -0.91
N GLY A 168 -5.28 0.31 -1.13
CA GLY A 168 -6.04 -0.22 -2.24
C GLY A 168 -7.53 0.16 -2.22
N ALA A 169 -8.15 0.17 -1.03
CA ALA A 169 -9.51 0.66 -0.87
C ALA A 169 -9.63 2.15 -1.21
N LEU A 170 -8.69 2.99 -0.75
CA LEU A 170 -8.68 4.43 -1.08
C LEU A 170 -8.59 4.67 -2.59
N VAL A 171 -7.73 3.94 -3.30
CA VAL A 171 -7.61 4.03 -4.76
C VAL A 171 -8.92 3.68 -5.45
N VAL A 172 -9.59 2.61 -5.01
CA VAL A 172 -10.90 2.24 -5.55
C VAL A 172 -11.94 3.31 -5.23
N PHE A 173 -12.07 3.75 -3.98
CA PHE A 173 -13.03 4.81 -3.61
C PHE A 173 -12.81 6.11 -4.40
N PHE A 174 -11.55 6.50 -4.63
CA PHE A 174 -11.23 7.66 -5.43
C PHE A 174 -11.69 7.50 -6.89
N ALA A 175 -11.51 6.31 -7.48
CA ALA A 175 -12.06 5.99 -8.79
C ALA A 175 -13.60 5.98 -8.79
N LEU A 176 -14.23 5.48 -7.71
CA LEU A 176 -15.68 5.45 -7.60
C LEU A 176 -16.30 6.86 -7.55
N LEU A 177 -15.64 7.79 -6.86
CA LEU A 177 -16.09 9.18 -6.67
C LEU A 177 -15.88 10.10 -7.87
N ARG A 178 -15.18 9.63 -8.91
CA ARG A 178 -15.01 10.37 -10.17
C ARG A 178 -16.23 10.31 -11.07
N ARG A 179 -17.15 9.38 -10.86
CA ARG A 179 -18.39 9.33 -11.63
C ARG A 179 -19.34 10.47 -11.26
N PRO A 180 -20.16 10.95 -12.22
CA PRO A 180 -21.15 11.98 -11.99
C PRO A 180 -22.14 11.59 -10.87
N PRO A 181 -22.65 12.56 -10.10
CA PRO A 181 -23.58 12.30 -9.00
C PRO A 181 -24.97 11.80 -9.46
N ASP A 182 -25.29 11.89 -10.76
CA ASP A 182 -26.64 11.69 -11.30
C ASP A 182 -27.00 10.23 -11.62
N ASP A 183 -26.19 9.24 -11.22
CA ASP A 183 -26.43 7.81 -11.44
C ASP A 183 -26.92 7.14 -10.12
N PRO A 184 -28.24 6.86 -9.96
CA PRO A 184 -28.79 6.30 -8.72
C PRO A 184 -28.28 4.88 -8.38
N PRO A 185 -28.24 3.90 -9.32
CA PRO A 185 -27.61 2.61 -9.08
C PRO A 185 -26.17 2.71 -8.57
N TRP A 186 -25.40 3.66 -9.12
CA TRP A 186 -24.02 3.89 -8.69
C TRP A 186 -23.91 4.44 -7.27
N ARG A 187 -24.79 5.39 -6.89
CA ARG A 187 -24.82 5.95 -5.53
C ARG A 187 -25.12 4.87 -4.48
N GLY A 188 -26.04 3.96 -4.79
CA GLY A 188 -26.35 2.81 -3.92
C GLY A 188 -25.13 1.91 -3.72
N ALA A 189 -24.42 1.57 -4.80
CA ALA A 189 -23.21 0.75 -4.72
C ALA A 189 -22.06 1.42 -3.98
N LEU A 190 -21.86 2.73 -4.18
CA LEU A 190 -20.87 3.51 -3.43
C LEU A 190 -21.17 3.52 -1.93
N HIS A 191 -22.42 3.77 -1.54
CA HIS A 191 -22.82 3.73 -0.14
C HIS A 191 -22.62 2.32 0.46
N GLN A 192 -23.01 1.26 -0.27
CA GLN A 192 -22.82 -0.12 0.18
C GLN A 192 -21.33 -0.46 0.37
N ALA A 193 -20.47 -0.02 -0.56
CA ALA A 193 -19.04 -0.20 -0.46
C ALA A 193 -18.44 0.57 0.73
N LEU A 194 -18.85 1.82 0.97
CA LEU A 194 -18.43 2.62 2.14
C LEU A 194 -18.85 1.97 3.45
N HIS A 195 -20.11 1.51 3.53
CA HIS A 195 -20.64 0.84 4.72
C HIS A 195 -19.95 -0.51 4.98
N GLY A 196 -19.77 -1.33 3.94
CA GLY A 196 -19.06 -2.61 4.04
C GLY A 196 -17.59 -2.44 4.43
N PHE A 197 -16.93 -1.39 3.92
CA PHE A 197 -15.56 -1.07 4.29
C PHE A 197 -15.43 -0.60 5.74
N ALA A 198 -16.44 0.02 6.36
CA ALA A 198 -16.31 0.54 7.72
C ALA A 198 -15.91 -0.56 8.74
N GLY A 199 -16.45 -1.77 8.58
CA GLY A 199 -16.08 -2.94 9.40
C GLY A 199 -14.66 -3.42 9.11
N VAL A 200 -14.37 -3.69 7.83
CA VAL A 200 -13.05 -4.17 7.37
C VAL A 200 -11.95 -3.17 7.73
N GLY A 201 -12.16 -1.88 7.46
CA GLY A 201 -11.24 -0.79 7.76
C GLY A 201 -10.91 -0.68 9.24
N SER A 202 -11.87 -0.94 10.14
CA SER A 202 -11.58 -0.96 11.58
C SER A 202 -10.71 -2.15 11.98
N GLY A 203 -10.92 -3.31 11.36
CA GLY A 203 -10.02 -4.45 11.50
C GLY A 203 -8.62 -4.14 10.99
N LEU A 204 -8.49 -3.51 9.81
CA LEU A 204 -7.21 -3.07 9.27
C LEU A 204 -6.50 -2.09 10.20
N VAL A 205 -7.21 -1.11 10.77
CA VAL A 205 -6.67 -0.17 11.76
C VAL A 205 -6.15 -0.91 13.00
N ALA A 206 -6.94 -1.84 13.55
CA ALA A 206 -6.54 -2.61 14.73
C ALA A 206 -5.27 -3.43 14.45
N VAL A 207 -5.19 -4.08 13.28
CA VAL A 207 -4.01 -4.81 12.85
C VAL A 207 -2.80 -3.88 12.66
N LEU A 208 -2.97 -2.70 12.07
CA LEU A 208 -1.91 -1.71 11.88
C LEU A 208 -1.35 -1.20 13.21
N VAL A 209 -2.23 -0.93 14.17
CA VAL A 209 -1.82 -0.49 15.52
C VAL A 209 -1.07 -1.61 16.22
N ALA A 210 -1.63 -2.82 16.28
CA ALA A 210 -1.00 -3.94 16.97
C ALA A 210 0.37 -4.31 16.38
N SER A 211 0.44 -4.49 15.05
CA SER A 211 1.70 -4.78 14.36
C SER A 211 2.69 -3.61 14.41
N GLY A 212 2.20 -2.36 14.34
CA GLY A 212 3.04 -1.17 14.47
C GLY A 212 3.66 -1.02 15.85
N LEU A 213 2.95 -1.41 16.92
CA LEU A 213 3.49 -1.46 18.27
C LEU A 213 4.58 -2.51 18.40
N VAL A 214 4.38 -3.72 17.83
CA VAL A 214 5.42 -4.76 17.77
C VAL A 214 6.66 -4.23 17.05
N ASN A 215 6.50 -3.65 15.86
CA ASN A 215 7.62 -3.09 15.11
C ASN A 215 8.32 -1.97 15.89
N SER A 216 7.57 -1.07 16.52
CA SER A 216 8.15 0.03 17.32
C SER A 216 8.94 -0.49 18.53
N TRP A 217 8.49 -1.58 19.14
CA TRP A 217 9.21 -2.24 20.24
C TRP A 217 10.59 -2.72 19.80
N PHE A 218 10.70 -3.36 18.63
CA PHE A 218 11.98 -3.83 18.10
C PHE A 218 12.86 -2.70 17.53
N LEU A 219 12.28 -1.69 16.90
CA LEU A 219 13.01 -0.65 16.17
C LEU A 219 13.49 0.51 17.03
N VAL A 220 12.78 0.80 18.13
CA VAL A 220 13.10 1.90 19.05
C VAL A 220 13.49 1.35 20.41
N GLY A 221 12.70 0.41 20.95
CA GLY A 221 12.88 -0.12 22.30
C GLY A 221 12.47 0.89 23.39
N PRO A 222 11.93 0.43 24.53
CA PRO A 222 11.42 1.32 25.58
C PRO A 222 12.51 2.15 26.27
N GLN A 223 13.78 1.74 26.19
CA GLN A 223 14.90 2.46 26.81
C GLN A 223 15.44 3.62 25.96
N ARG A 224 15.11 3.70 24.66
CA ARG A 224 15.67 4.69 23.72
C ARG A 224 14.61 5.62 23.11
N ILE A 225 13.54 5.89 23.87
CA ILE A 225 12.44 6.76 23.47
C ILE A 225 12.92 8.19 23.16
N SER A 226 13.98 8.67 23.84
CA SER A 226 14.60 9.97 23.50
C SER A 226 15.08 10.03 22.06
N GLY A 227 15.50 8.90 21.49
CA GLY A 227 15.90 8.73 20.10
C GLY A 227 14.81 9.10 19.08
N LEU A 228 13.53 9.12 19.47
CA LEU A 228 12.43 9.60 18.63
C LEU A 228 12.56 11.08 18.24
N TRP A 229 13.28 11.87 19.04
CA TRP A 229 13.43 13.31 18.81
C TRP A 229 14.85 13.69 18.42
N THR A 230 15.84 12.86 18.76
CA THR A 230 17.26 13.16 18.54
C THR A 230 17.86 12.50 17.30
N THR A 231 17.20 11.49 16.71
CA THR A 231 17.72 10.80 15.52
C THR A 231 16.89 11.11 14.26
N PRO A 232 17.51 11.12 13.06
CA PRO A 232 16.76 11.29 11.81
C PRO A 232 15.67 10.23 11.62
N TYR A 233 15.97 8.97 11.96
CA TYR A 233 15.00 7.87 11.92
C TYR A 233 13.82 8.14 12.86
N GLY A 234 14.10 8.50 14.11
CA GLY A 234 13.09 8.79 15.11
C GLY A 234 12.17 9.95 14.74
N GLN A 235 12.73 11.02 14.15
CA GLN A 235 11.96 12.18 13.71
C GLN A 235 11.01 11.83 12.55
N LEU A 236 11.48 11.07 11.56
CA LEU A 236 10.64 10.59 10.45
C LEU A 236 9.57 9.61 10.94
N LEU A 237 9.89 8.74 11.91
CA LEU A 237 8.92 7.85 12.54
C LEU A 237 7.85 8.64 13.30
N SER A 238 8.25 9.66 14.05
CA SER A 238 7.33 10.55 14.78
C SER A 238 6.38 11.27 13.81
N LEU A 239 6.90 11.79 12.69
CA LEU A 239 6.08 12.37 11.64
C LEU A 239 5.13 11.35 11.02
N LYS A 240 5.59 10.12 10.74
CA LYS A 240 4.74 9.03 10.24
C LYS A 240 3.57 8.75 11.20
N LEU A 241 3.82 8.71 12.50
CA LEU A 241 2.79 8.50 13.53
C LEU A 241 1.80 9.66 13.59
N LEU A 242 2.26 10.91 13.46
CA LEU A 242 1.39 12.09 13.39
C LEU A 242 0.46 12.05 12.17
N LEU A 243 1.01 11.74 10.98
CA LEU A 243 0.20 11.60 9.77
C LEU A 243 -0.80 10.45 9.89
N PHE A 244 -0.39 9.33 10.47
CA PHE A 244 -1.27 8.20 10.74
C PHE A 244 -2.42 8.57 11.70
N ALA A 245 -2.15 9.31 12.76
CA ALA A 245 -3.19 9.83 13.65
C ALA A 245 -4.17 10.75 12.91
N GLY A 246 -3.68 11.60 12.00
CA GLY A 246 -4.51 12.40 11.10
C GLY A 246 -5.42 11.54 10.21
N MET A 247 -4.88 10.45 9.64
CA MET A 247 -5.66 9.48 8.87
C MET A 247 -6.75 8.80 9.70
N LEU A 248 -6.48 8.45 10.96
CA LEU A 248 -7.49 7.90 11.88
C LEU A 248 -8.62 8.90 12.15
N GLY A 249 -8.29 10.19 12.32
CA GLY A 249 -9.28 11.25 12.49
C GLY A 249 -10.19 11.39 11.27
N LEU A 250 -9.62 11.36 10.05
CA LEU A 250 -10.40 11.39 8.82
C LEU A 250 -11.24 10.12 8.63
N ALA A 251 -10.69 8.94 8.89
CA ALA A 251 -11.42 7.68 8.83
C ALA A 251 -12.61 7.65 9.81
N ALA A 252 -12.42 8.17 11.03
CA ALA A 252 -13.49 8.33 12.00
C ALA A 252 -14.57 9.31 11.51
N ALA A 253 -14.18 10.45 10.92
CA ALA A 253 -15.12 11.40 10.32
C ALA A 253 -15.89 10.77 9.15
N ASN A 254 -15.22 9.98 8.31
CA ASN A 254 -15.82 9.24 7.21
C ASN A 254 -16.85 8.22 7.71
N ARG A 255 -16.52 7.48 8.77
CA ARG A 255 -17.39 6.45 9.35
C ARG A 255 -18.60 7.04 10.10
N PHE A 256 -18.36 7.99 10.99
CA PHE A 256 -19.38 8.44 11.96
C PHE A 256 -20.16 9.67 11.50
N ARG A 257 -19.69 10.38 10.48
CA ARG A 257 -20.36 11.61 10.00
C ARG A 257 -20.68 11.53 8.52
N LEU A 258 -19.66 11.41 7.66
CA LEU A 258 -19.84 11.60 6.22
C LEU A 258 -20.63 10.48 5.55
N THR A 259 -20.37 9.21 5.90
CA THR A 259 -21.13 8.07 5.35
C THR A 259 -22.60 8.09 5.83
N PRO A 260 -22.91 8.31 7.12
CA PRO A 260 -24.29 8.50 7.58
C PRO A 260 -25.00 9.70 6.94
N THR A 261 -24.31 10.84 6.73
CA THR A 261 -24.89 11.99 6.03
C THR A 261 -25.24 11.66 4.57
N LEU A 262 -24.37 10.91 3.87
CA LEU A 262 -24.69 10.43 2.52
C LEU A 262 -25.92 9.53 2.55
N LYS A 263 -26.01 8.59 3.51
CA LYS A 263 -27.17 7.72 3.67
C LYS A 263 -28.46 8.53 3.86
N ALA A 264 -28.47 9.48 4.78
CA ALA A 264 -29.63 10.33 5.04
C ALA A 264 -30.06 11.12 3.79
N ALA A 265 -29.10 11.64 3.01
CA ALA A 265 -29.41 12.34 1.77
C ALA A 265 -30.05 11.41 0.72
N LEU A 266 -29.57 10.16 0.62
CA LEU A 266 -30.13 9.15 -0.28
C LEU A 266 -31.54 8.70 0.16
N ASP A 267 -31.75 8.46 1.45
CA ASP A 267 -33.02 7.96 2.01
C ASP A 267 -34.14 9.03 1.94
N HIS A 268 -33.80 10.31 2.14
CA HIS A 268 -34.77 11.42 2.18
C HIS A 268 -34.89 12.19 0.86
N GLY A 269 -34.29 11.70 -0.24
CA GLY A 269 -34.35 12.36 -1.54
C GLY A 269 -33.72 13.76 -1.58
N GLN A 270 -32.82 14.08 -0.64
CA GLN A 270 -32.13 15.36 -0.59
C GLN A 270 -30.98 15.40 -1.61
N PRO A 271 -30.49 16.60 -2.00
CA PRO A 271 -29.34 16.71 -2.89
C PRO A 271 -28.10 16.02 -2.29
N ALA A 272 -27.66 14.91 -2.91
CA ALA A 272 -26.48 14.16 -2.45
C ALA A 272 -25.15 14.88 -2.77
N GLY A 273 -25.18 15.93 -3.59
CA GLY A 273 -24.01 16.66 -4.07
C GLY A 273 -23.08 17.17 -2.95
N PRO A 274 -23.57 17.91 -1.94
CA PRO A 274 -22.74 18.37 -0.83
C PRO A 274 -22.12 17.24 -0.01
N ALA A 275 -22.86 16.16 0.26
CA ALA A 275 -22.37 15.00 0.99
C ALA A 275 -21.26 14.27 0.21
N LEU A 276 -21.46 14.09 -1.11
CA LEU A 276 -20.45 13.51 -2.01
C LEU A 276 -19.21 14.40 -2.12
N ALA A 277 -19.36 15.72 -2.16
CA ALA A 277 -18.25 16.66 -2.19
C ALA A 277 -17.42 16.63 -0.89
N ALA A 278 -18.08 16.49 0.27
CA ALA A 278 -17.41 16.33 1.55
C ALA A 278 -16.65 14.98 1.62
N LEU A 279 -17.27 13.87 1.19
CA LEU A 279 -16.61 12.57 1.07
C LEU A 279 -15.40 12.61 0.14
N ARG A 280 -15.53 13.27 -1.03
CA ARG A 280 -14.42 13.44 -1.98
C ARG A 280 -13.25 14.19 -1.37
N ARG A 281 -13.51 15.29 -0.64
CA ARG A 281 -12.45 16.03 0.06
C ARG A 281 -11.77 15.17 1.12
N SER A 282 -12.54 14.47 1.95
CA SER A 282 -11.96 13.57 2.97
C SER A 282 -11.10 12.48 2.35
N LEU A 283 -11.57 11.83 1.29
CA LEU A 283 -10.82 10.77 0.61
C LEU A 283 -9.59 11.27 -0.13
N VAL A 284 -9.62 12.48 -0.70
CA VAL A 284 -8.41 13.12 -1.26
C VAL A 284 -7.39 13.34 -0.14
N LEU A 285 -7.79 13.92 0.99
CA LEU A 285 -6.90 14.16 2.12
C LEU A 285 -6.34 12.85 2.69
N GLU A 286 -7.17 11.83 2.90
CA GLU A 286 -6.74 10.50 3.35
C GLU A 286 -5.75 9.87 2.39
N THR A 287 -6.01 9.95 1.08
CA THR A 287 -5.11 9.43 0.04
C THR A 287 -3.78 10.17 0.07
N THR A 288 -3.80 11.50 0.14
CA THR A 288 -2.58 12.32 0.23
C THR A 288 -1.76 11.96 1.47
N LEU A 289 -2.39 11.82 2.65
CA LEU A 289 -1.71 11.40 3.87
C LEU A 289 -1.15 9.98 3.75
N ALA A 290 -1.89 9.05 3.16
CA ALA A 290 -1.43 7.68 2.96
C ALA A 290 -0.19 7.62 2.06
N PHE A 291 -0.17 8.36 0.95
CA PHE A 291 1.00 8.43 0.07
C PHE A 291 2.17 9.21 0.71
N ALA A 292 1.89 10.22 1.54
CA ALA A 292 2.93 10.87 2.34
C ALA A 292 3.57 9.90 3.34
N VAL A 293 2.76 9.08 4.04
CA VAL A 293 3.25 7.99 4.90
C VAL A 293 4.09 6.99 4.11
N LEU A 294 3.68 6.61 2.89
CA LEU A 294 4.50 5.75 2.02
C LEU A 294 5.83 6.40 1.63
N GLY A 295 5.83 7.69 1.34
CA GLY A 295 7.07 8.45 1.10
C GLY A 295 8.01 8.40 2.29
N LEU A 296 7.47 8.60 3.51
CA LEU A 296 8.25 8.47 4.75
C LEU A 296 8.76 7.04 4.95
N VAL A 297 7.97 6.00 4.66
CA VAL A 297 8.40 4.60 4.75
C VAL A 297 9.51 4.28 3.74
N ALA A 298 9.40 4.79 2.51
CA ALA A 298 10.42 4.63 1.49
C ALA A 298 11.75 5.27 1.91
N TRP A 299 11.69 6.44 2.56
CA TRP A 299 12.87 7.11 3.11
C TRP A 299 13.42 6.42 4.36
N LEU A 300 12.56 6.08 5.34
CA LEU A 300 12.97 5.39 6.57
C LEU A 300 13.78 4.14 6.28
N GLY A 301 13.41 3.38 5.26
CA GLY A 301 14.12 2.16 4.93
C GLY A 301 15.54 2.36 4.35
N THR A 302 15.99 3.59 4.09
CA THR A 302 17.39 3.89 3.74
C THR A 302 18.22 4.33 4.95
N LEU A 303 17.62 4.37 6.15
CA LEU A 303 18.26 4.82 7.38
C LEU A 303 18.42 3.65 8.36
N ALA A 304 19.39 3.75 9.26
CA ALA A 304 19.52 2.84 10.39
C ALA A 304 18.44 3.14 11.46
N PRO A 305 17.85 2.12 12.12
CA PRO A 305 16.95 2.28 13.26
C PRO A 305 17.60 2.94 14.47
N VAL A 306 16.77 3.31 15.46
CA VAL A 306 17.24 3.86 16.75
C VAL A 306 17.84 2.78 17.65
N ALA A 307 17.36 1.54 17.54
CA ALA A 307 17.77 0.43 18.38
C ALA A 307 19.10 -0.22 17.95
N GLU A 308 19.60 0.10 16.75
CA GLU A 308 20.94 -0.31 16.28
C GLU A 308 22.04 0.56 16.89
#